data_AF-A0A5C6Y8E6-F1
#
_entry.id   AF-A0A5C6Y8E6-F1
#
_cell.length_a   1.000
_cell.length_b   1.000
_cell.length_c   1.000
_cell.angle_alpha   90.00
_cell.angle_beta   90.00
_cell.angle_gamma   90.00
#
_symmetry.space_group_name_H-M   'P 1'
#
loop_
_entity.id
_entity.type
_entity.pdbx_description
1 polymer ?
#
loop_
_entity_poly.entity_id
_entity_poly.type
_entity_poly.pdbx_seq_one_letter_code
_entity_poly.pdbx_strand_id
1 'polypeptide(L)' 'MESSGNLKHIFGQIEDHRSHINRLHNLVDILLIGITSVICGAETWEQMVVF' A
#
# COMPACT_ATOMS: atom_id res chain seq x y z
N MET A 1 23.55 -9.99 -9.90
CA MET A 1 23.00 -9.97 -8.53
C MET A 1 21.61 -9.43 -8.69
N GLU A 2 20.61 -10.32 -8.67
CA GLU A 2 19.20 -9.95 -8.83
C GLU A 2 18.90 -8.84 -7.82
N SER A 3 18.51 -7.66 -8.32
CA SER A 3 18.10 -6.56 -7.47
C SER A 3 16.85 -7.04 -6.75
N SER A 4 16.97 -7.40 -5.48
CA SER A 4 15.83 -7.72 -4.61
C SER A 4 14.87 -6.54 -4.70
N GLY A 5 13.84 -6.67 -5.53
CA GLY A 5 12.94 -5.58 -5.88
C GLY A 5 12.26 -5.09 -4.61
N ASN A 6 12.79 -4.03 -4.02
CA ASN A 6 12.23 -3.48 -2.80
C ASN A 6 10.86 -2.93 -3.17
N LEU A 7 9.78 -3.52 -2.64
CA LEU A 7 8.40 -3.12 -2.93
C LEU A 7 8.19 -1.62 -2.69
N LYS A 8 8.88 -1.02 -1.69
CA LYS A 8 8.82 0.42 -1.48
C LYS A 8 9.45 1.22 -2.62
N HIS A 9 10.50 0.71 -3.25
CA HIS A 9 11.10 1.34 -4.43
C HIS A 9 10.18 1.22 -5.64
N ILE A 10 9.59 0.05 -5.88
CA ILE A 10 8.67 -0.17 -7.01
C ILE A 10 7.41 0.71 -6.84
N PHE A 11 6.72 0.62 -5.71
CA PHE A 11 5.50 1.39 -5.47
C PHE A 11 5.78 2.87 -5.20
N GLY A 12 6.98 3.23 -4.74
CA GLY A 12 7.38 4.63 -4.55
C GLY A 12 7.53 5.43 -5.84
N GLN A 13 7.56 4.76 -7.00
CA GLN A 13 7.55 5.41 -8.32
C GLN A 13 6.14 5.84 -8.77
N ILE A 14 5.09 5.39 -8.07
CA ILE A 14 3.71 5.75 -8.40
C ILE A 14 3.42 7.15 -7.90
N GLU A 15 2.95 8.01 -8.80
CA GLU A 15 2.54 9.37 -8.47
C GLU A 15 1.31 9.36 -7.55
N ASP A 16 1.43 10.04 -6.41
CA ASP A 16 0.35 10.21 -5.43
C ASP A 16 -0.56 11.37 -5.82
N HIS A 17 -1.63 11.05 -6.54
CA HIS A 17 -2.64 12.02 -7.01
C HIS A 17 -3.63 12.46 -5.92
N ARG A 18 -3.52 11.93 -4.70
CA ARG A 18 -4.42 12.31 -3.60
C ARG A 18 -4.12 13.76 -3.20
N SER A 19 -5.16 14.46 -2.75
CA SER A 19 -4.99 15.81 -2.21
C SER A 19 -3.96 15.81 -1.08
N HIS A 20 -3.14 16.86 -1.02
CA HIS A 20 -2.21 17.09 0.07
C HIS A 20 -2.94 17.54 1.36
N ILE A 21 -4.17 18.03 1.25
CA ILE A 21 -5.00 18.42 2.39
C ILE A 21 -5.47 17.15 3.12
N ASN A 22 -5.20 17.06 4.43
CA ASN A 22 -5.55 15.92 5.28
C ASN A 22 -4.94 14.57 4.86
N ARG A 23 -3.76 14.57 4.23
CA ARG A 23 -3.04 13.33 3.90
C ARG A 23 -2.37 12.75 5.16
N LEU A 24 -3.03 11.75 5.76
CA LEU A 24 -2.55 11.09 7.00
C LEU A 24 -1.56 9.93 6.74
N HIS A 25 -1.62 9.30 5.56
CA HIS A 25 -0.88 8.08 5.27
C HIS A 25 -0.16 8.15 3.91
N ASN A 26 1.04 7.58 3.84
CA ASN A 26 1.79 7.44 2.59
C ASN A 26 1.08 6.47 1.65
N LEU A 27 1.12 6.76 0.34
CA LEU A 27 0.50 5.90 -0.67
C LEU A 27 1.10 4.49 -0.64
N VAL A 28 2.44 4.40 -0.52
CA VAL A 28 3.16 3.13 -0.47
C VAL A 28 2.70 2.24 0.68
N ASP A 29 2.46 2.81 1.86
CA ASP A 29 2.01 2.06 3.03
C ASP A 29 0.58 1.53 2.82
N ILE A 30 -0.31 2.35 2.24
CA ILE A 30 -1.68 1.94 1.91
C ILE A 30 -1.69 0.80 0.88
N LEU A 31 -0.89 0.93 -0.19
CA LEU A 31 -0.80 -0.10 -1.23
C LEU A 31 -0.27 -1.41 -0.66
N LEU A 32 0.75 -1.34 0.19
CA LEU A 32 1.32 -2.52 0.82
C LEU A 32 0.29 -3.23 1.70
N ILE A 33 -0.36 -2.50 2.61
CA ILE A 33 -1.39 -3.04 3.51
C ILE A 33 -2.53 -3.64 2.70
N GLY A 34 -3.07 -2.90 1.73
CA GLY A 34 -4.19 -3.37 0.90
C GLY A 34 -3.87 -4.66 0.14
N ILE A 35 -2.70 -4.75 -0.50
CA ILE A 35 -2.30 -5.96 -1.24
C ILE A 35 -2.10 -7.13 -0.28
N THR A 36 -1.41 -6.93 0.85
CA THR A 36 -1.19 -8.01 1.82
C THR A 36 -2.48 -8.49 2.44
N SER A 37 -3.41 -7.59 2.79
CA SER A 37 -4.68 -7.96 3.39
C SER A 37 -5.56 -8.73 2.40
N VAL A 38 -5.61 -8.34 1.12
CA VAL A 38 -6.34 -9.07 0.08
C VAL A 38 -5.75 -10.47 -0.13
N ILE A 39 -4.42 -10.61 -0.16
CA ILE A 39 -3.76 -11.93 -0.25
C ILE A 39 -4.11 -12.81 0.96
N CYS A 40 -4.25 -12.21 2.15
CA CYS A 40 -4.69 -12.90 3.36
C CYS A 40 -6.21 -13.17 3.42
N GLY A 41 -6.98 -12.82 2.38
CA GLY A 41 -8.41 -13.09 2.27
C GLY A 41 -9.32 -11.96 2.75
N ALA A 42 -8.82 -10.74 2.91
CA ALA A 42 -9.67 -9.57 3.14
C ALA A 42 -10.43 -9.19 1.87
N GLU A 43 -11.75 -9.17 1.95
CA GLU A 43 -12.68 -8.78 0.89
C GLU A 43 -13.19 -7.34 1.08
N THR A 44 -13.11 -6.80 2.30
CA THR A 44 -13.57 -5.43 2.62
C THR A 44 -12.55 -4.62 3.40
N TRP A 45 -12.67 -3.29 3.37
CA TRP A 45 -11.81 -2.38 4.14
C TRP A 45 -11.89 -2.62 5.64
N GLU A 46 -13.07 -2.92 6.17
CA GLU A 46 -13.27 -3.25 7.58
C GLU A 46 -12.47 -4.49 7.96
N GLN A 47 -12.43 -5.51 7.09
CA GLN A 47 -11.60 -6.69 7.31
C GLN A 47 -10.11 -6.34 7.29
N MET A 48 -9.66 -5.44 6.40
CA MET A 48 -8.26 -5.02 6.36
C MET A 48 -7.77 -4.37 7.66
N VAL A 49 -8.65 -3.69 8.41
CA VAL A 49 -8.31 -3.06 9.70
C VAL A 49 -8.14 -4.07 10.83
N VAL A 50 -8.68 -5.29 10.67
CA VAL A 50 -8.68 -6.34 11.70
C VAL A 50 -7.46 -7.28 11.60
N PHE A 51 -6.78 -7.31 10.45
CA PHE A 51 -5.54 -8.07 10.24
C PHE A 51 -4.31 -7.33 10.77
#